data_AF-A0AAD4NYG6-F1
#
_entry.id   AF-A0AAD4NYG6-F1
#
_cell.length_a   1.000
_cell.length_b   1.000
_cell.length_c   1.000
_cell.angle_alpha   90.00
_cell.angle_beta   90.00
_cell.angle_gamma   90.00
#
_symmetry.space_group_name_H-M   'P 1'
#
loop_
_entity.id
_entity.type
_entity.pdbx_description
1 polymer ?
#
loop_
_entity_poly.entity_id
_entity_poly.type
_entity_poly.pdbx_seq_one_letter_code
_entity_poly.pdbx_strand_id
1 'polypeptide(L)'
;MQLLFSLVVLLYILPFVLHFEAAQGKTLLLHTLQHNATNSSATSPWLTRLHNRRLPPGCRRQPWICNQGQSPRTRWRCCRNRCVDLASDVNNCGLCGIRCRFTRQCCSGICVNTNRNPFNCGKCGNRCRFPIRCIYGMCGYAQPRPPFPFPFPRRRPFPPWRRPPPAA
;
A
#
# COMPACT_ATOMS: atom_id res chain seq x y z
N MET A 1 -2.47 1.21 72.73
CA MET A 1 -1.92 1.62 71.42
C MET A 1 -1.65 0.43 70.49
N GLN A 2 -1.02 -0.66 70.95
CA GLN A 2 -0.84 -1.89 70.15
C GLN A 2 -2.15 -2.50 69.60
N LEU A 3 -3.19 -2.63 70.43
CA LEU A 3 -4.47 -3.23 70.05
C LEU A 3 -5.22 -2.44 68.96
N LEU A 4 -5.15 -1.11 69.02
CA LEU A 4 -5.73 -0.23 68.00
C LEU A 4 -5.00 -0.37 66.67
N PHE A 5 -3.68 -0.51 66.69
CA PHE A 5 -2.87 -0.72 65.49
C PHE A 5 -3.21 -2.05 64.81
N SER A 6 -3.37 -3.13 65.58
CA SER A 6 -3.78 -4.44 65.04
C SER A 6 -5.17 -4.43 64.41
N LEU A 7 -6.13 -3.69 64.99
CA LEU A 7 -7.48 -3.56 64.44
C LEU A 7 -7.49 -2.75 63.13
N VAL A 8 -6.69 -1.69 63.03
CA VAL A 8 -6.55 -0.90 61.81
C VAL A 8 -5.92 -1.74 60.68
N VAL A 9 -4.90 -2.53 60.97
CA VAL A 9 -4.28 -3.43 59.99
C VAL A 9 -5.28 -4.49 59.49
N LEU A 10 -6.07 -5.08 60.39
CA LEU A 10 -7.12 -6.03 60.03
C LEU A 10 -8.20 -5.39 59.13
N LEU A 11 -8.66 -4.18 59.46
CA LEU A 11 -9.69 -3.48 58.68
C LEU A 11 -9.23 -3.07 57.28
N TYR A 12 -7.93 -2.82 57.06
CA TYR A 12 -7.41 -2.45 55.75
C TYR A 12 -6.95 -3.66 54.91
N ILE A 13 -6.38 -4.69 55.53
CA ILE A 13 -5.81 -5.83 54.81
C ILE A 13 -6.85 -6.91 54.48
N LEU A 14 -7.82 -7.19 55.37
CA LEU A 14 -8.90 -8.15 55.09
C LEU A 14 -9.71 -7.83 53.82
N PRO A 15 -10.20 -6.60 53.59
CA PRO A 15 -10.95 -6.30 52.37
C PRO A 15 -10.07 -6.38 51.12
N PHE A 16 -8.77 -6.09 51.23
CA PHE A 16 -7.82 -6.19 50.13
C PHE A 16 -7.57 -7.65 49.73
N VAL A 17 -7.46 -8.56 50.71
CA VAL A 17 -7.31 -10.01 50.51
C VAL A 17 -8.59 -10.63 49.93
N LEU A 18 -9.77 -10.24 50.44
CA LEU A 18 -11.07 -10.69 49.90
C LEU A 18 -11.31 -10.23 48.45
N HIS A 19 -10.81 -9.05 48.08
CA HIS A 19 -10.88 -8.57 46.69
C HIS A 19 -9.96 -9.36 45.75
N PHE A 20 -8.82 -9.83 46.26
CA PHE A 20 -7.84 -10.63 45.50
C PHE A 20 -8.37 -12.05 45.19
N GLU A 21 -8.99 -12.74 46.16
CA GLU A 21 -9.64 -14.04 45.90
C GLU A 21 -10.83 -13.89 44.93
N ALA A 22 -11.60 -12.80 45.02
CA ALA A 22 -12.71 -12.53 44.10
C ALA A 22 -12.27 -12.24 42.64
N ALA A 23 -11.02 -11.81 42.42
CA ALA A 23 -10.45 -11.59 41.10
C ALA A 23 -9.97 -12.90 40.42
N GLN A 24 -9.57 -13.90 41.21
CA GLN A 24 -9.21 -15.23 40.70
C GLN A 24 -10.43 -16.15 40.51
N GLY A 25 -11.50 -15.96 41.29
CA GLY A 25 -12.73 -16.74 41.18
C GLY A 25 -13.56 -16.50 39.91
N LYS A 26 -13.39 -15.37 39.21
CA LYS A 26 -14.16 -15.03 37.98
C LYS A 26 -13.43 -15.34 36.68
N THR A 27 -12.11 -15.50 36.71
CA THR A 27 -11.30 -15.85 35.53
C THR A 27 -11.28 -17.34 35.23
N LEU A 28 -11.54 -18.21 36.22
CA LEU A 28 -11.54 -19.66 35.99
C LEU A 28 -12.89 -20.21 35.45
N LEU A 29 -14.03 -19.58 35.76
CA LEU A 29 -15.33 -20.02 35.23
C LEU A 29 -15.66 -19.49 33.82
N LEU A 30 -15.15 -18.31 33.44
CA LEU A 30 -15.37 -17.82 32.07
C LEU A 30 -14.45 -18.50 31.04
N HIS A 31 -13.30 -19.03 31.48
CA HIS A 31 -12.35 -19.71 30.59
C HIS A 31 -12.68 -21.20 30.39
N THR A 32 -13.54 -21.80 31.23
CA THR A 32 -13.96 -23.21 31.12
C THR A 32 -15.28 -23.40 30.36
N LEU A 33 -16.11 -22.36 30.18
CA LEU A 33 -17.34 -22.46 29.39
C LEU A 33 -17.21 -22.07 27.90
N GLN A 34 -16.06 -21.57 27.44
CA GLN A 34 -15.86 -21.20 26.03
C GLN A 34 -15.08 -22.24 25.19
N HIS A 35 -14.72 -23.38 25.77
CA HIS A 35 -14.01 -24.46 25.07
C HIS A 35 -14.84 -25.76 25.03
N ASN A 36 -16.13 -25.67 24.73
CA ASN A 36 -16.90 -26.86 24.36
C ASN A 36 -18.06 -26.59 23.39
N ALA A 37 -17.84 -25.72 22.40
CA ALA A 37 -18.67 -25.65 21.20
C ALA A 37 -17.95 -26.36 20.04
N THR A 38 -17.94 -27.69 20.09
CA THR A 38 -17.68 -28.52 18.91
C THR A 38 -18.87 -28.41 17.95
N ASN A 39 -18.69 -27.58 16.94
CA ASN A 39 -19.25 -27.67 15.59
C ASN A 39 -20.60 -28.38 15.40
N SER A 40 -21.66 -27.60 15.24
CA SER A 40 -22.80 -28.00 14.40
C SER A 40 -23.39 -26.81 13.67
N SER A 41 -22.58 -26.21 12.80
CA SER A 41 -23.13 -25.53 11.62
C SER A 41 -22.45 -26.15 10.40
N ALA A 42 -23.09 -27.21 9.88
CA ALA A 42 -22.78 -27.82 8.61
C ALA A 42 -23.07 -26.82 7.47
N THR A 43 -22.26 -25.77 7.37
CA THR A 43 -22.20 -24.93 6.19
C THR A 43 -21.37 -25.66 5.14
N SER A 44 -21.98 -25.92 3.99
CA SER A 44 -21.31 -26.59 2.88
C SER A 44 -19.97 -25.88 2.54
N PRO A 45 -18.97 -26.59 1.98
CA PRO A 45 -17.70 -26.00 1.53
C PRO A 45 -17.86 -24.87 0.50
N TRP A 46 -19.07 -24.67 -0.02
CA TRP A 46 -19.45 -23.61 -0.94
C TRP A 46 -20.01 -22.37 -0.20
N LEU A 47 -20.72 -22.57 0.92
CA LEU A 47 -21.25 -21.50 1.78
C LEU A 47 -20.15 -20.77 2.56
N THR A 48 -19.08 -21.45 2.98
CA THR A 48 -17.90 -20.81 3.60
C THR A 48 -17.15 -19.89 2.63
N ARG A 49 -17.17 -20.19 1.32
CA ARG A 49 -16.59 -19.33 0.26
C ARG A 49 -17.40 -18.05 0.01
N LEU A 50 -18.70 -18.06 0.30
CA LEU A 50 -19.54 -16.87 0.19
C LEU A 50 -19.49 -16.00 1.46
N HIS A 51 -19.37 -16.59 2.66
CA HIS A 51 -19.11 -15.83 3.90
C HIS A 51 -17.67 -15.33 4.04
N ASN A 52 -16.71 -15.96 3.35
CA ASN A 52 -15.34 -15.46 3.15
C ASN A 52 -15.16 -14.66 1.86
N ARG A 53 -16.23 -14.11 1.28
CA ARG A 53 -16.10 -12.83 0.58
C ARG A 53 -16.14 -11.67 1.58
N ARG A 54 -15.42 -11.80 2.70
CA ARG A 54 -14.90 -10.60 3.35
C ARG A 54 -13.96 -10.00 2.32
N LEU A 55 -14.43 -8.96 1.62
CA LEU A 55 -13.55 -8.01 0.95
C LEU A 55 -12.34 -7.82 1.90
N PRO A 56 -11.09 -7.90 1.40
CA PRO A 56 -9.92 -7.68 2.24
C PRO A 56 -10.22 -6.46 3.12
N PRO A 57 -10.05 -6.55 4.46
CA PRO A 57 -10.37 -5.45 5.35
C PRO A 57 -9.71 -4.20 4.76
N GLY A 58 -10.55 -3.30 4.24
CA GLY A 58 -10.03 -2.18 3.47
C GLY A 58 -9.17 -1.31 4.36
N CYS A 59 -8.40 -0.43 3.75
CA CYS A 59 -7.40 0.35 4.49
C CYS A 59 -7.99 1.43 5.42
N ARG A 60 -9.32 1.59 5.52
CA ARG A 60 -9.98 2.66 6.31
C ARG A 60 -9.62 2.58 7.80
N ARG A 61 -9.51 1.37 8.37
CA ARG A 61 -9.12 1.18 9.78
C ARG A 61 -7.62 1.00 9.98
N GLN A 62 -6.90 0.65 8.91
CA GLN A 62 -5.46 0.37 8.96
C GLN A 62 -4.76 1.02 7.75
N PRO A 63 -4.56 2.36 7.75
CA PRO A 63 -3.99 3.06 6.60
C PRO A 63 -2.56 2.63 6.25
N TRP A 64 -1.81 2.16 7.25
CA TRP A 64 -0.43 1.72 7.09
C TRP A 64 -0.30 0.48 6.20
N ILE A 65 -1.36 -0.33 6.03
CA ILE A 65 -1.33 -1.54 5.20
C ILE A 65 -0.97 -1.23 3.74
N CYS A 66 -1.30 -0.02 3.27
CA CYS A 66 -0.94 0.42 1.91
C CYS A 66 0.57 0.60 1.72
N ASN A 67 1.34 0.74 2.80
CA ASN A 67 2.78 1.04 2.76
C ASN A 67 3.66 -0.18 3.08
N GLN A 68 3.07 -1.32 3.43
CA GLN A 68 3.78 -2.50 3.97
C GLN A 68 4.40 -3.42 2.90
N GLY A 69 5.29 -2.88 2.07
CA GLY A 69 6.11 -3.72 1.17
C GLY A 69 6.47 -3.09 -0.16
N GLN A 70 5.94 -1.91 -0.46
CA GLN A 70 6.23 -1.20 -1.70
C GLN A 70 7.18 -0.04 -1.41
N SER A 71 8.40 -0.13 -1.94
CA SER A 71 9.34 0.99 -1.94
C SER A 71 9.02 1.93 -3.11
N PRO A 72 8.86 3.24 -2.89
CA PRO A 72 9.02 4.00 -1.64
C PRO A 72 7.76 3.99 -0.75
N ARG A 73 7.97 4.06 0.58
CA ARG A 73 6.92 3.95 1.62
C ARG A 73 5.82 5.04 1.57
N THR A 74 6.01 6.09 0.76
CA THR A 74 5.07 7.21 0.60
C THR A 74 4.25 7.15 -0.69
N ARG A 75 4.51 6.16 -1.56
CA ARG A 75 3.86 6.04 -2.86
C ARG A 75 2.38 5.66 -2.77
N TRP A 76 2.03 4.83 -1.80
CA TRP A 76 0.69 4.30 -1.65
C TRP A 76 -0.04 4.98 -0.51
N ARG A 77 -1.36 5.17 -0.64
CA ARG A 77 -2.18 5.74 0.43
C ARG A 77 -3.58 5.17 0.40
N CYS A 78 -4.22 5.14 1.56
CA CYS A 78 -5.63 4.79 1.64
C CYS A 78 -6.51 5.93 1.13
N CYS A 79 -7.20 5.71 0.03
CA CYS A 79 -8.23 6.60 -0.50
C CYS A 79 -9.54 5.83 -0.65
N ARG A 80 -10.61 6.30 0.00
CA ARG A 80 -11.96 5.67 -0.06
C ARG A 80 -11.94 4.15 0.25
N ASN A 81 -11.23 3.75 1.32
CA ASN A 81 -11.09 2.36 1.75
C ASN A 81 -10.31 1.44 0.77
N ARG A 82 -9.56 2.02 -0.18
CA ARG A 82 -8.69 1.29 -1.11
C ARG A 82 -7.28 1.89 -1.10
N CYS A 83 -6.26 1.05 -1.23
CA CYS A 83 -4.90 1.52 -1.45
C CYS A 83 -4.74 1.96 -2.89
N VAL A 84 -4.35 3.22 -3.12
CA VAL A 84 -4.10 3.78 -4.45
C VAL A 84 -2.66 4.27 -4.55
N ASP A 85 -2.12 4.24 -5.76
CA ASP A 85 -0.77 4.71 -6.06
C ASP A 85 -0.79 6.22 -6.34
N LEU A 86 -0.34 7.01 -5.38
CA LEU A 86 -0.28 8.46 -5.53
C LEU A 86 0.78 8.91 -6.53
N ALA A 87 1.70 8.04 -6.94
CA ALA A 87 2.79 8.41 -7.85
C ALA A 87 2.41 8.37 -9.33
N SER A 88 1.43 7.55 -9.70
CA SER A 88 1.08 7.29 -11.10
C SER A 88 -0.42 7.38 -11.41
N ASP A 89 -1.29 7.29 -10.39
CA ASP A 89 -2.74 7.37 -10.60
C ASP A 89 -3.14 8.78 -11.04
N VAL A 90 -3.80 8.85 -12.19
CA VAL A 90 -4.25 10.10 -12.81
C VAL A 90 -5.24 10.85 -11.92
N ASN A 91 -6.05 10.12 -11.14
CA ASN A 91 -7.13 10.68 -10.32
C ASN A 91 -6.72 10.91 -8.85
N ASN A 92 -5.53 10.46 -8.44
CA ASN A 92 -5.04 10.55 -7.07
C ASN A 92 -3.58 11.03 -7.04
N CYS A 93 -3.21 11.97 -7.90
CA CYS A 93 -1.81 12.38 -8.05
C CYS A 93 -1.32 13.16 -6.83
N GLY A 94 -0.35 12.58 -6.10
CA GLY A 94 0.22 13.14 -4.87
C GLY A 94 -0.69 13.04 -3.65
N LEU A 95 -2.00 13.15 -3.82
CA LEU A 95 -3.04 13.07 -2.79
C LEU A 95 -4.34 12.49 -3.35
N CYS A 96 -5.17 11.93 -2.47
CA CYS A 96 -6.48 11.37 -2.84
C CYS A 96 -7.36 12.42 -3.55
N GLY A 97 -7.94 12.05 -4.70
CA GLY A 97 -8.88 12.88 -5.45
C GLY A 97 -8.25 14.04 -6.23
N ILE A 98 -6.92 14.21 -6.20
CA ILE A 98 -6.24 15.22 -7.00
C ILE A 98 -6.05 14.68 -8.42
N ARG A 99 -6.66 15.36 -9.39
CA ARG A 99 -6.47 15.09 -10.82
C ARG A 99 -5.62 16.19 -11.45
N CYS A 100 -4.67 15.79 -12.28
CA CYS A 100 -3.88 16.76 -13.04
C CYS A 100 -4.75 17.51 -14.05
N ARG A 101 -4.54 18.83 -14.15
CA ARG A 101 -5.26 19.68 -15.11
C ARG A 101 -4.71 19.53 -16.53
N PHE A 102 -5.57 19.69 -17.53
CA PHE A 102 -5.22 19.65 -18.96
C PHE A 102 -4.52 18.33 -19.35
N THR A 103 -3.51 18.38 -20.22
CA THR A 103 -2.71 17.23 -20.70
C THR A 103 -1.52 16.92 -19.79
N ARG A 104 -1.57 17.26 -18.50
CA ARG A 104 -0.50 16.93 -17.56
C ARG A 104 -0.67 15.50 -17.06
N GLN A 105 0.44 14.80 -16.90
CA GLN A 105 0.47 13.44 -16.39
C GLN A 105 0.95 13.43 -14.93
N CYS A 106 0.46 12.49 -14.13
CA CYS A 106 1.00 12.24 -12.81
C CYS A 106 2.33 11.49 -12.92
N CYS A 107 3.43 12.14 -12.54
CA CYS A 107 4.74 11.52 -12.49
C CYS A 107 5.34 11.72 -11.10
N SER A 108 5.56 10.63 -10.39
CA SER A 108 6.12 10.64 -9.03
C SER A 108 5.31 11.50 -8.05
N GLY A 109 3.99 11.55 -8.23
CA GLY A 109 3.08 12.29 -7.36
C GLY A 109 2.98 13.78 -7.68
N ILE A 110 3.55 14.20 -8.81
CA ILE A 110 3.54 15.59 -9.26
C ILE A 110 2.95 15.64 -10.67
N CYS A 111 2.07 16.60 -10.90
CA CYS A 111 1.49 16.86 -12.21
C CYS A 111 2.51 17.55 -13.12
N VAL A 112 3.10 16.81 -14.05
CA VAL A 112 4.10 17.31 -14.99
C VAL A 112 3.51 17.44 -16.40
N ASN A 113 3.95 18.47 -17.13
CA ASN A 113 3.59 18.61 -18.54
C ASN A 113 4.56 17.80 -19.40
N THR A 114 4.14 16.60 -19.80
CA THR A 114 4.96 15.69 -20.61
C THR A 114 5.22 16.21 -22.03
N ASN A 115 4.50 17.24 -22.48
CA ASN A 115 4.70 17.80 -23.81
C ASN A 115 5.91 18.72 -23.94
N ARG A 116 6.40 19.25 -22.80
CA ARG A 116 7.50 20.23 -22.76
C ARG A 116 8.59 19.88 -21.75
N ASN A 117 8.32 18.99 -20.80
CA ASN A 117 9.29 18.66 -19.77
C ASN A 117 10.42 17.76 -20.36
N PRO A 118 11.68 18.21 -20.35
CA PRO A 118 12.80 17.45 -20.92
C PRO A 118 13.14 16.19 -20.13
N PHE A 119 12.66 16.04 -18.90
CA PHE A 119 12.87 14.86 -18.04
C PHE A 119 11.69 13.87 -18.05
N ASN A 120 10.55 14.26 -18.63
CA ASN A 120 9.32 13.47 -18.68
C ASN A 120 8.64 13.58 -20.05
N CYS A 121 9.42 13.56 -21.12
CA CYS A 121 8.92 13.85 -22.46
C CYS A 121 8.04 12.72 -23.00
N GLY A 122 6.77 13.00 -23.26
CA GLY A 122 5.77 12.03 -23.73
C GLY A 122 5.32 11.01 -22.66
N LYS A 123 6.19 10.66 -21.71
CA LYS A 123 5.90 9.79 -20.56
C LYS A 123 6.80 10.11 -19.37
N CYS A 124 6.37 9.71 -18.17
CA CYS A 124 7.17 9.85 -16.95
C CYS A 124 8.56 9.21 -17.09
N GLY A 125 9.58 9.89 -16.58
CA GLY A 125 10.98 9.44 -16.58
C GLY A 125 11.67 9.42 -17.94
N ASN A 126 10.99 9.80 -19.03
CA ASN A 126 11.62 9.85 -20.34
C ASN A 126 12.41 11.15 -20.52
N ARG A 127 13.72 11.07 -20.35
CA ARG A 127 14.62 12.21 -20.50
C ARG A 127 15.12 12.34 -21.93
N CYS A 128 14.93 13.52 -22.53
CA CYS A 128 15.59 13.86 -23.78
C CYS A 128 17.09 14.09 -23.53
N ARG A 129 17.92 13.57 -24.43
CA ARG A 129 19.37 13.78 -24.37
C ARG A 129 19.70 15.25 -24.62
N PHE A 130 20.53 15.87 -23.78
CA PHE A 130 21.03 17.22 -24.06
C PHE A 130 21.85 17.23 -25.38
N PRO A 131 21.65 18.19 -26.31
CA PRO A 131 20.84 19.42 -26.24
C PRO A 131 19.41 19.32 -26.83
N ILE A 132 18.89 18.12 -27.05
CA ILE A 132 17.58 17.86 -27.67
C ILE A 132 16.44 18.33 -26.75
N ARG A 133 15.49 19.09 -27.30
CA ARG A 133 14.32 19.59 -26.56
C ARG A 133 13.14 18.64 -26.66
N CYS A 134 12.26 18.71 -25.66
CA CYS A 134 10.96 18.07 -25.68
C CYS A 134 9.93 19.02 -26.28
N ILE A 135 9.33 18.65 -27.41
CA ILE A 135 8.31 19.43 -28.10
C ILE A 135 7.16 18.48 -28.46
N TYR A 136 5.93 18.82 -28.09
CA TYR A 136 4.73 17.98 -28.26
C TYR A 136 4.88 16.53 -27.75
N GLY A 137 5.67 16.33 -26.70
CA GLY A 137 5.86 15.01 -26.09
C GLY A 137 6.88 14.13 -26.82
N MET A 138 7.62 14.70 -27.77
CA MET A 138 8.64 14.02 -28.55
C MET A 138 9.98 14.72 -28.40
N CYS A 139 11.04 13.93 -28.18
CA CYS A 139 12.40 14.45 -28.16
C CYS A 139 12.84 14.76 -29.61
N GLY A 140 13.22 16.00 -29.88
CA GLY A 140 13.78 16.39 -31.18
C GLY A 140 12.74 16.59 -32.28
N TYR A 141 11.46 16.73 -31.92
CA TYR A 141 10.40 17.02 -32.89
C TYR A 141 10.72 18.29 -33.67
N ALA A 142 10.81 18.15 -35.01
CA ALA A 142 11.16 19.21 -35.96
C ALA A 142 12.50 19.93 -35.69
N GLN A 143 13.43 19.33 -34.94
CA GLN A 143 14.76 19.92 -34.74
C GLN A 143 15.71 19.53 -35.88
N PRO A 144 16.61 20.44 -36.32
CA PRO A 144 17.70 20.07 -37.23
C PRO A 144 18.50 18.93 -36.60
N ARG A 145 18.93 17.95 -37.41
CA ARG A 145 19.82 16.90 -36.91
C ARG A 145 21.08 17.58 -36.37
N PRO A 146 21.44 17.33 -35.12
CA PRO A 146 22.61 17.97 -34.56
C PRO A 146 23.89 17.46 -35.28
N PRO A 147 24.95 18.30 -35.37
CA PRO A 147 26.14 18.00 -36.17
C PRO A 147 26.85 16.74 -35.66
N PHE A 148 27.29 15.89 -36.58
CA PHE A 148 28.07 14.68 -36.28
C PHE A 148 29.33 15.05 -35.48
N PRO A 149 29.80 14.24 -34.50
CA PRO A 149 29.37 12.87 -34.19
C PRO A 149 28.44 12.79 -32.97
N PHE A 150 27.26 12.24 -33.19
CA PHE A 150 26.42 11.73 -32.10
C PHE A 150 26.98 10.37 -31.71
N PRO A 151 27.38 10.12 -30.45
CA PRO A 151 27.52 8.76 -29.98
C PRO A 151 26.10 8.19 -29.98
N PHE A 152 25.76 7.49 -31.06
CA PHE A 152 24.68 6.53 -31.04
C PHE A 152 25.09 5.49 -29.98
N PRO A 153 24.27 5.20 -28.96
CA PRO A 153 24.45 3.97 -28.22
C PRO A 153 24.53 2.85 -29.26
N ARG A 154 25.56 1.99 -29.19
CA ARG A 154 25.66 0.82 -30.08
C ARG A 154 24.28 0.15 -30.05
N ARG A 155 23.61 0.08 -31.21
CA ARG A 155 22.34 -0.66 -31.31
C ARG A 155 22.64 -2.02 -30.71
N ARG A 156 21.91 -2.42 -29.65
CA ARG A 156 22.01 -3.80 -29.16
C ARG A 156 21.77 -4.67 -30.38
N PRO A 157 22.64 -5.66 -30.68
CA PRO A 157 22.42 -6.55 -31.80
C PRO A 157 20.99 -7.07 -31.73
N PHE A 158 20.29 -7.03 -32.86
CA PHE A 158 19.00 -7.70 -32.93
C PHE A 158 19.22 -9.16 -32.52
N PRO A 159 18.41 -9.72 -31.61
CA PRO A 159 18.49 -11.15 -31.32
C PRO A 159 18.32 -11.91 -32.64
N PRO A 160 19.08 -12.99 -32.88
CA PRO A 160 18.91 -13.77 -34.08
C PRO A 160 17.45 -14.22 -34.18
N TRP A 161 16.85 -14.04 -35.35
CA TRP A 161 15.51 -14.55 -35.63
C TRP A 161 15.52 -16.06 -35.33
N ARG A 162 14.73 -16.50 -34.34
CA ARG A 162 14.47 -17.93 -34.15
C ARG A 162 13.74 -18.38 -35.40
N ARG A 163 14.37 -19.24 -36.20
CA ARG A 163 13.70 -19.85 -37.34
C ARG A 163 12.45 -20.58 -36.82
N PRO A 164 11.29 -20.41 -37.46
CA PRO A 164 10.12 -21.22 -37.14
C PRO A 164 10.47 -22.71 -37.27
N PRO A 165 9.94 -23.59 -36.40
CA PRO A 165 10.05 -25.03 -36.63
C PRO A 165 9.42 -25.40 -37.98
N PRO A 166 9.94 -26.42 -38.68
CA PRO A 166 9.32 -26.91 -39.90
C PRO A 166 7.88 -27.34 -39.61
N ALA A 167 6.97 -27.03 -40.54
CA ALA A 167 5.61 -27.54 -40.49
C ALA A 167 5.68 -29.08 -40.57
N ALA A 168 4.97 -29.74 -39.65
CA ALA A 168 4.76 -31.18 -39.66
C ALA A 168 3.82 -31.59 -40.81
#